data_AF-A0A448WWU8-F1
#
_entry.id   AF-A0A448WWU8-F1
#
_cell.length_a   1.000
_cell.length_b   1.000
_cell.length_c   1.000
_cell.angle_alpha   90.00
_cell.angle_beta   90.00
_cell.angle_gamma   90.00
#
_symmetry.space_group_name_H-M   'P 1'
#
loop_
_entity.id
_entity.type
_entity.pdbx_description
1 polymer ?
#
loop_
_entity_poly.entity_id
_entity_poly.type
_entity_poly.pdbx_seq_one_letter_code
_entity_poly.pdbx_strand_id
1 'polypeptide(L)'
;MHSPLYSAPLLSFKFSLFSNLLSLCFSGISDCDESYNYWEPLHYLITSGVGGGFQTWEYSPNIRLRMFIILSISRLLALIFGYSAPVFLIRHLPDPPPNGFFLCLARDWHLFPGRILLPGNIDRWKVGLLPSDFQGQLPSQYPVTSIPSQINVASSTRQDGGKFNLMNKEELDRYIPIDKCNYILDRDTSPGRREYDYFRDSKNWRSMQLDIN
;
A
#
# COMPACT_ATOMS: atom_id res chain seq x y z
N MET A 1 55.82 -7.90 27.08
CA MET A 1 55.68 -7.18 25.81
C MET A 1 54.60 -7.86 24.98
N HIS A 2 53.35 -7.38 25.03
CA HIS A 2 52.29 -7.88 24.15
C HIS A 2 52.27 -7.06 22.86
N SER A 3 52.49 -7.72 21.74
CA SER A 3 52.61 -7.13 20.41
C SER A 3 51.25 -6.65 19.88
N PRO A 4 51.15 -5.42 19.33
CA PRO A 4 49.90 -4.80 18.90
C PRO A 4 49.37 -5.29 17.54
N LEU A 5 49.99 -6.30 16.90
CA LEU A 5 49.62 -6.72 15.55
C LEU A 5 48.38 -7.63 15.46
N TYR A 6 47.96 -8.27 16.56
CA TYR A 6 46.80 -9.19 16.55
C TYR A 6 45.45 -8.49 16.77
N SER A 7 45.43 -7.23 17.19
CA SER A 7 44.19 -6.51 17.53
C SER A 7 43.48 -5.92 16.29
N ALA A 8 44.23 -5.52 15.27
CA ALA A 8 43.70 -4.91 14.05
C ALA A 8 42.74 -5.83 13.25
N PRO A 9 43.09 -7.09 12.91
CA PRO A 9 42.18 -7.94 12.14
C PRO A 9 40.94 -8.36 12.94
N LEU A 10 41.08 -8.54 14.26
CA LEU A 10 39.96 -8.86 15.14
C LEU A 10 38.99 -7.67 15.28
N LEU A 11 39.51 -6.45 15.33
CA LEU A 11 38.70 -5.23 15.36
C LEU A 11 37.95 -5.05 14.03
N SER A 12 38.62 -5.22 12.90
CA SER A 12 37.99 -5.17 11.57
C SER A 12 36.91 -6.24 11.38
N PHE A 13 37.15 -7.45 11.90
CA PHE A 13 36.16 -8.52 11.92
C PHE A 13 34.94 -8.14 12.77
N LYS A 14 35.13 -7.57 13.96
CA LYS A 14 34.03 -7.12 14.83
C LYS A 14 33.21 -6.00 14.19
N PHE A 15 33.85 -5.03 13.54
CA PHE A 15 33.14 -3.96 12.82
C PHE A 15 32.35 -4.52 11.63
N SER A 16 32.93 -5.44 10.87
CA SER A 16 32.25 -6.07 9.73
C SER A 16 31.08 -6.93 10.20
N LEU A 17 31.26 -7.72 11.27
CA LEU A 17 30.18 -8.51 11.87
C LEU A 17 29.07 -7.61 12.40
N PHE A 18 29.42 -6.50 13.06
CA PHE A 18 28.46 -5.53 13.55
C PHE A 18 27.69 -4.86 12.39
N SER A 19 28.35 -4.45 11.31
CA SER A 19 27.66 -3.85 10.16
C SER A 19 26.74 -4.85 9.46
N ASN A 20 27.13 -6.14 9.38
CA ASN A 20 26.29 -7.20 8.83
C ASN A 20 25.07 -7.50 9.73
N LEU A 21 25.26 -7.56 11.05
CA LEU A 21 24.16 -7.73 12.02
C LEU A 21 23.22 -6.51 12.02
N LEU A 22 23.77 -5.30 11.88
CA LEU A 22 22.98 -4.07 11.74
C LEU A 22 22.20 -4.08 10.44
N SER A 23 22.84 -4.48 9.33
CA SER A 23 22.17 -4.68 8.05
C SER A 23 21.02 -5.67 8.17
N LEU A 24 21.15 -6.76 8.93
CA LEU A 24 20.07 -7.74 9.11
C LEU A 24 18.84 -7.17 9.85
N CYS A 25 19.05 -6.15 10.68
CA CYS A 25 17.96 -5.42 11.37
C CYS A 25 17.29 -4.36 10.49
N PHE A 26 17.97 -3.84 9.46
CA PHE A 26 17.51 -2.71 8.65
C PHE A 26 17.33 -3.03 7.16
N SER A 27 17.79 -4.19 6.69
CA SER A 27 17.53 -4.68 5.35
C SER A 27 16.04 -5.00 5.26
N GLY A 28 15.31 -4.13 4.58
CA GLY A 28 13.99 -4.47 4.07
C GLY A 28 14.10 -5.66 3.12
N ILE A 29 12.96 -6.32 2.88
CA ILE A 29 12.83 -7.33 1.83
C ILE A 29 13.36 -6.69 0.53
N SER A 30 14.47 -7.22 -0.01
CA SER A 30 14.93 -6.85 -1.36
C SER A 30 13.79 -7.14 -2.32
N ASP A 31 13.36 -6.14 -3.11
CA ASP A 31 12.29 -6.34 -4.08
C ASP A 31 12.70 -7.47 -5.05
N CYS A 32 11.72 -8.30 -5.41
CA CYS A 32 11.96 -9.57 -6.09
C CYS A 32 12.56 -9.43 -7.50
N ASP A 33 12.60 -8.23 -8.07
CA ASP A 33 13.17 -7.95 -9.39
C ASP A 33 14.71 -7.80 -9.38
N GLU A 34 15.34 -7.52 -8.23
CA GLU A 34 16.80 -7.40 -8.13
C GLU A 34 17.52 -8.77 -8.21
N SER A 35 16.84 -9.87 -7.85
CA SER A 35 17.44 -11.22 -7.88
C SER A 35 17.48 -11.85 -9.28
N TYR A 36 16.59 -11.42 -10.19
CA TYR A 36 16.44 -12.07 -11.49
C TYR A 36 17.21 -11.39 -12.63
N ASN A 37 17.83 -10.24 -12.42
CA ASN A 37 18.07 -9.34 -13.55
C ASN A 37 19.50 -8.89 -13.86
N TYR A 38 20.56 -9.62 -13.47
CA TYR A 38 21.88 -9.10 -13.84
C TYR A 38 22.76 -9.97 -14.70
N TRP A 39 22.86 -11.27 -14.46
CA TRP A 39 23.70 -12.12 -15.28
C TRP A 39 23.14 -13.52 -15.13
N GLU A 40 22.46 -14.08 -16.13
CA GLU A 40 22.38 -15.55 -16.21
C GLU A 40 23.78 -16.01 -16.61
N PRO A 41 24.66 -16.41 -15.68
CA PRO A 41 26.04 -16.74 -16.01
C PRO A 41 26.05 -17.95 -16.95
N LEU A 42 25.03 -18.79 -16.84
CA LEU A 42 24.78 -19.96 -17.68
C LEU A 42 24.53 -19.59 -19.15
N HIS A 43 23.75 -18.55 -19.46
CA HIS A 43 23.52 -18.14 -20.85
C HIS A 43 24.79 -17.59 -21.50
N TYR A 44 25.54 -16.77 -20.77
CA TYR A 44 26.84 -16.25 -21.23
C TYR A 44 27.87 -17.36 -21.45
N LEU A 45 27.90 -18.37 -20.57
CA LEU A 45 28.77 -19.54 -20.68
C LEU A 45 28.38 -20.46 -21.84
N ILE A 46 27.08 -20.77 -22.02
CA ILE A 46 26.58 -21.62 -23.10
C ILE A 46 26.80 -20.97 -24.47
N THR A 47 26.62 -19.65 -24.57
CA THR A 47 26.86 -18.91 -25.81
C THR A 47 28.33 -18.52 -26.02
N SER A 48 29.23 -18.93 -25.12
CA SER A 48 30.67 -18.59 -25.18
C SER A 48 30.93 -17.09 -25.38
N GLY A 49 30.09 -16.24 -24.77
CA GLY A 49 30.16 -14.78 -24.92
C GLY A 49 29.66 -14.21 -26.27
N VAL A 50 29.26 -15.05 -27.22
CA VAL A 50 28.80 -14.62 -28.56
C VAL A 50 27.36 -14.07 -28.53
N GLY A 51 26.55 -14.48 -27.55
CA GLY A 51 25.16 -14.01 -27.37
C GLY A 51 25.00 -12.73 -26.53
N GLY A 52 26.03 -12.34 -25.77
CA GLY A 52 25.91 -11.30 -24.74
C GLY A 52 25.02 -11.70 -23.55
N GLY A 53 24.96 -10.88 -22.51
CA GLY A 53 23.91 -10.98 -21.49
C GLY A 53 22.68 -10.19 -21.96
N PHE A 54 21.47 -10.69 -21.68
CA PHE A 54 20.26 -9.92 -21.96
C PHE A 54 20.24 -8.65 -21.12
N GLN A 55 20.40 -7.50 -21.77
CA GLN A 55 20.32 -6.19 -21.13
C GLN A 55 18.87 -5.70 -21.18
N THR A 56 18.23 -5.51 -20.03
CA THR A 56 16.92 -4.87 -19.99
C THR A 56 17.02 -3.40 -20.44
N TRP A 57 15.92 -2.86 -20.94
CA TRP A 57 15.82 -1.47 -21.40
C TRP A 57 16.26 -0.44 -20.34
N GLU A 58 16.24 -0.81 -19.07
CA GLU A 58 16.69 -0.02 -17.92
C GLU A 58 18.21 0.24 -17.94
N TYR A 59 19.03 -0.60 -18.58
CA TYR A 59 20.49 -0.47 -18.57
C TYR A 59 21.07 0.16 -19.85
N SER A 60 20.28 0.34 -20.91
CA SER A 60 20.74 0.98 -22.15
C SER A 60 20.96 2.49 -21.94
N PRO A 61 22.21 3.00 -22.04
CA PRO A 61 22.52 4.39 -21.73
C PRO A 61 21.80 5.41 -22.62
N ASN A 62 21.45 5.03 -23.85
CA ASN A 62 20.81 5.92 -24.82
C ASN A 62 19.29 6.10 -24.58
N ILE A 63 18.62 5.07 -24.04
CA ILE A 63 17.15 4.99 -24.00
C ILE A 63 16.60 5.03 -22.56
N ARG A 64 17.44 4.70 -21.56
CA ARG A 64 17.09 4.68 -20.13
C ARG A 64 16.31 5.92 -19.69
N LEU A 65 16.93 7.10 -19.75
CA LEU A 65 16.31 8.33 -19.23
C LEU A 65 15.00 8.68 -19.98
N ARG A 66 14.92 8.39 -21.28
CA ARG A 66 13.75 8.71 -22.10
C ARG A 66 12.55 7.86 -21.68
N MET A 67 12.73 6.55 -21.50
CA MET A 67 11.66 5.66 -21.05
C MET A 67 11.24 5.97 -19.62
N PHE A 68 12.20 6.22 -18.72
CA PHE A 68 11.90 6.62 -17.36
C PHE A 68 11.08 7.92 -17.32
N ILE A 69 11.43 8.93 -18.13
CA ILE A 69 10.66 10.18 -18.19
C ILE A 69 9.26 9.94 -18.73
N ILE A 70 9.11 9.20 -19.84
CA ILE A 70 7.80 8.92 -20.45
C ILE A 70 6.90 8.14 -19.48
N LEU A 71 7.41 7.08 -18.86
CA LEU A 71 6.66 6.29 -17.87
C LEU A 71 6.34 7.10 -16.62
N SER A 72 7.26 7.95 -16.16
CA SER A 72 7.03 8.82 -14.99
C SER A 72 5.96 9.87 -15.27
N ILE A 73 5.98 10.51 -16.45
CA ILE A 73 4.94 11.46 -16.85
C ILE A 73 3.60 10.74 -17.02
N SER A 74 3.59 9.59 -17.68
CA SER A 74 2.38 8.76 -17.82
C SER A 74 1.77 8.41 -16.46
N ARG A 75 2.61 7.98 -15.51
CA ARG A 75 2.21 7.71 -14.12
C ARG A 75 1.68 8.97 -13.43
N LEU A 76 2.34 10.11 -13.58
CA LEU A 76 1.90 11.38 -12.99
C LEU A 76 0.52 11.79 -13.52
N LEU A 77 0.31 11.71 -14.84
CA LEU A 77 -0.98 12.02 -15.46
C LEU A 77 -2.07 11.03 -14.99
N ALA A 78 -1.77 9.73 -14.95
CA ALA A 78 -2.69 8.73 -14.43
C ALA A 78 -3.07 8.99 -12.96
N LEU A 79 -2.12 9.43 -12.13
CA LEU A 79 -2.38 9.82 -10.75
C LEU A 79 -3.28 11.07 -10.67
N ILE A 80 -3.01 12.10 -11.46
CA ILE A 80 -3.81 13.33 -11.45
C ILE A 80 -5.24 13.05 -11.92
N PHE A 81 -5.41 12.36 -13.04
CA PHE A 81 -6.73 12.12 -13.62
C PHE A 81 -7.50 11.01 -12.89
N GLY A 82 -6.82 9.96 -12.44
CA GLY A 82 -7.46 8.82 -11.78
C GLY A 82 -7.67 8.98 -10.27
N TYR A 83 -6.88 9.82 -9.59
CA TYR A 83 -6.83 9.85 -8.12
C TYR A 83 -7.14 11.22 -7.52
N SER A 84 -7.35 12.26 -8.33
CA SER A 84 -7.77 13.57 -7.81
C SER A 84 -9.14 13.50 -7.16
N ALA A 85 -10.10 12.76 -7.73
CA ALA A 85 -11.47 12.72 -7.25
C ALA A 85 -11.59 12.14 -5.82
N PRO A 86 -11.09 10.94 -5.47
CA PRO A 86 -11.19 10.43 -4.11
C PRO A 86 -10.55 11.36 -3.07
N VAL A 87 -9.37 11.92 -3.38
CA VAL A 87 -8.67 12.86 -2.48
C VAL A 87 -9.48 14.14 -2.27
N PHE A 88 -10.07 14.66 -3.35
CA PHE A 88 -10.94 15.84 -3.29
C PHE A 88 -12.18 15.55 -2.44
N LEU A 89 -12.89 14.45 -2.69
CA LEU A 89 -14.10 14.08 -1.96
C LEU A 89 -13.83 13.93 -0.45
N ILE A 90 -12.78 13.21 -0.07
CA ILE A 90 -12.46 12.95 1.34
C ILE A 90 -12.16 14.25 2.10
N ARG A 91 -11.46 15.21 1.49
CA ARG A 91 -11.12 16.48 2.13
C ARG A 91 -12.31 17.39 2.38
N HIS A 92 -13.38 17.24 1.60
CA HIS A 92 -14.60 18.03 1.73
C HIS A 92 -15.70 17.28 2.48
N LEU A 93 -15.39 16.15 3.10
CA LEU A 93 -16.32 15.50 4.02
C LEU A 93 -16.56 16.41 5.24
N PRO A 94 -17.79 16.45 5.75
CA PRO A 94 -18.10 17.24 6.94
C PRO A 94 -17.43 16.63 8.19
N ASP A 95 -17.14 17.48 9.17
CA ASP A 95 -16.56 17.02 10.43
C ASP A 95 -17.49 16.05 11.17
N PRO A 96 -16.95 14.98 11.78
CA PRO A 96 -17.74 13.99 12.46
C PRO A 96 -18.32 14.52 13.79
N PRO A 97 -19.59 14.20 14.10
CA PRO A 97 -20.22 14.56 15.36
C PRO A 97 -19.53 13.82 16.51
N PRO A 98 -19.78 14.23 17.77
CA PRO A 98 -19.17 13.60 18.94
C PRO A 98 -19.44 12.09 19.05
N ASN A 99 -20.56 11.62 18.50
CA ASN A 99 -20.95 10.21 18.50
C ASN A 99 -20.18 9.37 17.45
N GLY A 100 -19.38 10.01 16.61
CA GLY A 100 -18.60 9.41 15.53
C GLY A 100 -19.39 9.19 14.24
N PHE A 101 -18.65 9.02 13.13
CA PHE A 101 -19.21 8.67 11.82
C PHE A 101 -18.56 7.41 11.26
N PHE A 102 -19.37 6.61 10.56
CA PHE A 102 -18.92 5.49 9.77
C PHE A 102 -18.81 5.87 8.29
N LEU A 103 -17.58 5.85 7.78
CA LEU A 103 -17.28 5.93 6.37
C LEU A 103 -17.09 4.51 5.81
N CYS A 104 -17.88 4.16 4.82
CA CYS A 104 -17.85 2.86 4.18
C CYS A 104 -17.20 2.97 2.80
N LEU A 105 -16.15 2.20 2.57
CA LEU A 105 -15.48 2.13 1.27
C LEU A 105 -16.09 0.97 0.48
N ALA A 106 -16.60 1.26 -0.71
CA ALA A 106 -17.26 0.28 -1.58
C ALA A 106 -16.29 -0.30 -2.62
N ARG A 107 -16.47 0.00 -3.91
CA ARG A 107 -15.77 -0.74 -4.99
C ARG A 107 -14.34 -0.25 -5.27
N ASP A 108 -13.95 0.89 -4.71
CA ASP A 108 -12.76 1.63 -5.17
C ASP A 108 -11.49 1.38 -4.38
N TRP A 109 -11.61 0.92 -3.14
CA TRP A 109 -10.50 0.94 -2.18
C TRP A 109 -9.28 0.11 -2.64
N HIS A 110 -9.47 -0.91 -3.47
CA HIS A 110 -8.41 -1.82 -3.94
C HIS A 110 -7.88 -1.48 -5.33
N LEU A 111 -8.56 -0.61 -6.08
CA LEU A 111 -8.18 -0.24 -7.44
C LEU A 111 -7.13 0.87 -7.46
N PHE A 112 -7.20 1.74 -6.46
CA PHE A 112 -6.41 2.95 -6.39
C PHE A 112 -5.52 2.90 -5.13
N PRO A 113 -4.19 2.75 -5.25
CA PRO A 113 -3.26 3.04 -4.16
C PRO A 113 -3.50 4.46 -3.63
N GLY A 114 -4.07 4.55 -2.43
CA GLY A 114 -4.43 5.81 -1.81
C GLY A 114 -4.15 5.82 -0.32
N ARG A 115 -3.86 7.01 0.21
CA ARG A 115 -3.91 7.27 1.66
C ARG A 115 -5.17 8.09 1.92
N ILE A 116 -6.10 7.52 2.69
CA ILE A 116 -7.34 8.17 3.05
C ILE A 116 -7.08 8.97 4.32
N LEU A 117 -6.82 10.27 4.17
CA LEU A 117 -6.64 11.19 5.28
C LEU A 117 -7.97 11.85 5.59
N LEU A 118 -8.61 11.45 6.69
CA LEU A 118 -9.92 11.94 7.07
C LEU A 118 -9.82 13.33 7.73
N PRO A 119 -10.72 14.27 7.43
CA PRO A 119 -10.71 15.61 8.00
C PRO A 119 -11.15 15.62 9.47
N GLY A 120 -10.81 16.69 10.18
CA GLY A 120 -11.24 16.91 11.56
C GLY A 120 -10.57 15.99 12.59
N ASN A 121 -11.32 15.55 13.59
CA ASN A 121 -10.81 14.69 14.66
C ASN A 121 -10.84 13.22 14.22
N ILE A 122 -9.67 12.65 13.94
CA ILE A 122 -9.49 11.29 13.41
C ILE A 122 -10.06 10.19 14.31
N ASP A 123 -10.07 10.40 15.64
CA ASP A 123 -10.53 9.40 16.60
C ASP A 123 -12.06 9.17 16.55
N ARG A 124 -12.79 10.10 15.90
CA ARG A 124 -14.24 10.01 15.72
C ARG A 124 -14.64 9.29 14.43
N TRP A 125 -13.71 9.11 13.52
CA TRP A 125 -13.97 8.40 12.28
C TRP A 125 -13.82 6.90 12.47
N LYS A 126 -14.76 6.15 11.91
CA LYS A 126 -14.68 4.69 11.78
C LYS A 126 -14.78 4.35 10.30
N VAL A 127 -13.79 3.63 9.79
CA VAL A 127 -13.75 3.22 8.38
C VAL A 127 -14.03 1.74 8.29
N GLY A 128 -14.92 1.34 7.39
CA GLY A 128 -15.16 -0.07 7.09
C GLY A 128 -15.30 -0.33 5.60
N LEU A 129 -15.31 -1.61 5.25
CA LEU A 129 -15.40 -2.08 3.87
C LEU A 129 -16.80 -2.63 3.61
N LEU A 130 -17.30 -2.37 2.40
CA LEU A 130 -18.47 -3.05 1.85
C LEU A 130 -18.03 -4.15 0.87
N PRO A 131 -18.88 -5.18 0.66
CA PRO A 131 -18.58 -6.24 -0.30
C PRO A 131 -18.32 -5.69 -1.71
N SER A 132 -17.30 -6.25 -2.38
CA SER A 132 -16.94 -5.91 -3.77
C SER A 132 -16.57 -7.18 -4.56
N ASP A 133 -16.27 -7.03 -5.86
CA ASP A 133 -15.80 -8.16 -6.67
C ASP A 133 -14.37 -8.62 -6.29
N PHE A 134 -13.68 -7.88 -5.43
CA PHE A 134 -12.39 -8.29 -4.88
C PHE A 134 -12.51 -9.51 -3.97
N GLN A 135 -11.79 -10.57 -4.29
CA GLN A 135 -11.79 -11.87 -3.59
C GLN A 135 -10.50 -12.16 -2.81
N GLY A 136 -9.58 -11.20 -2.78
CA GLY A 136 -8.32 -11.31 -2.05
C GLY A 136 -8.47 -11.06 -0.56
N GLN A 137 -7.36 -11.18 0.15
CA GLN A 137 -7.31 -10.85 1.57
C GLN A 137 -7.59 -9.36 1.81
N LEU A 138 -8.48 -9.08 2.76
CA LEU A 138 -8.95 -7.73 3.08
C LEU A 138 -8.14 -7.15 4.24
N PRO A 139 -7.89 -5.83 4.28
CA PRO A 139 -7.21 -5.22 5.41
C PRO A 139 -8.08 -5.31 6.68
N SER A 140 -7.41 -5.53 7.82
CA SER A 140 -8.05 -5.55 9.14
C SER A 140 -8.01 -4.17 9.79
N GLN A 141 -8.97 -3.93 10.70
CA GLN A 141 -8.97 -2.74 11.55
C GLN A 141 -7.91 -2.88 12.65
N TYR A 142 -7.24 -1.77 12.97
CA TYR A 142 -6.29 -1.76 14.10
C TYR A 142 -7.01 -2.01 15.43
N PRO A 143 -6.38 -2.75 16.36
CA PRO A 143 -6.96 -2.98 17.68
C PRO A 143 -7.11 -1.65 18.43
N VAL A 144 -8.32 -1.38 18.93
CA VAL A 144 -8.60 -0.21 19.75
C VAL A 144 -7.82 -0.35 21.05
N THR A 145 -6.79 0.48 21.22
CA THR A 145 -5.97 0.49 22.43
C THR A 145 -6.31 1.74 23.26
N SER A 146 -6.37 1.62 24.58
CA SER A 146 -6.70 2.70 25.53
C SER A 146 -5.58 3.75 25.70
N ILE A 147 -4.50 3.67 24.92
CA ILE A 147 -3.30 4.50 25.00
C ILE A 147 -3.27 5.44 23.79
N PRO A 148 -2.90 6.73 23.92
CA PRO A 148 -2.91 7.70 22.83
C PRO A 148 -2.17 7.20 21.57
N SER A 149 -2.82 7.40 20.42
CA SER A 149 -2.42 6.89 19.09
C SER A 149 -0.99 7.21 18.66
N GLN A 150 -0.39 8.29 19.17
CA GLN A 150 0.96 8.72 18.81
C GLN A 150 2.09 7.89 19.46
N ILE A 151 1.82 7.21 20.57
CA ILE A 151 2.86 6.49 21.34
C ILE A 151 2.90 4.99 20.97
N ASN A 152 1.88 4.47 20.29
CA ASN A 152 1.65 3.03 20.18
C ASN A 152 1.83 2.40 18.78
N VAL A 153 2.44 3.13 17.85
CA VAL A 153 2.67 2.68 16.44
C VAL A 153 3.38 1.32 16.38
N ALA A 154 4.26 1.05 17.34
CA ALA A 154 5.02 -0.20 17.39
C ALA A 154 4.17 -1.43 17.76
N SER A 155 3.10 -1.31 18.56
CA SER A 155 2.26 -2.47 18.90
C SER A 155 1.16 -2.69 17.85
N SER A 156 0.63 -1.61 17.26
CA SER A 156 -0.41 -1.68 16.22
C SER A 156 0.06 -2.30 14.91
N THR A 157 1.35 -2.21 14.59
CA THR A 157 1.95 -2.83 13.39
C THR A 157 2.50 -4.23 13.63
N ARG A 158 2.55 -4.69 14.89
CA ARG A 158 3.12 -5.99 15.29
C ARG A 158 2.10 -6.99 15.81
N GLN A 159 0.87 -6.55 16.07
CA GLN A 159 -0.23 -7.43 16.37
C GLN A 159 -1.02 -7.65 15.08
N ASP A 160 -1.01 -8.88 14.59
CA ASP A 160 -2.03 -9.35 13.67
C ASP A 160 -3.36 -9.22 14.44
N GLY A 161 -4.26 -8.36 13.96
CA GLY A 161 -5.62 -8.16 14.50
C GLY A 161 -6.50 -9.41 14.45
N GLY A 162 -5.90 -10.56 14.20
CA GLY A 162 -6.45 -11.89 14.22
C GLY A 162 -7.20 -12.14 12.93
N LYS A 163 -6.92 -13.29 12.32
CA LYS A 163 -7.69 -13.94 11.25
C LYS A 163 -7.27 -13.65 9.82
N PHE A 164 -6.01 -13.29 9.56
CA PHE A 164 -5.51 -13.40 8.19
C PHE A 164 -5.38 -14.88 7.78
N ASN A 165 -6.09 -15.28 6.73
CA ASN A 165 -5.94 -16.62 6.14
C ASN A 165 -4.68 -16.72 5.26
N LEU A 166 -4.08 -17.91 5.19
CA LEU A 166 -2.84 -18.15 4.42
C LEU A 166 -3.07 -18.32 2.90
N MET A 167 -4.32 -18.26 2.44
CA MET A 167 -4.69 -18.57 1.04
C MET A 167 -4.98 -17.31 0.21
N ASN A 168 -4.73 -16.13 0.76
CA ASN A 168 -5.10 -14.83 0.15
C ASN A 168 -6.58 -14.80 -0.31
N LYS A 169 -7.48 -15.35 0.50
CA LYS A 169 -8.92 -15.36 0.23
C LYS A 169 -9.62 -14.24 0.98
N GLU A 170 -10.79 -13.85 0.49
CA GLU A 170 -11.66 -12.89 1.18
C GLU A 170 -12.11 -13.38 2.55
N GLU A 171 -12.20 -12.44 3.50
CA GLU A 171 -12.61 -12.67 4.88
C GLU A 171 -13.91 -11.92 5.12
N LEU A 172 -15.05 -12.62 5.07
CA LEU A 172 -16.37 -11.99 5.09
C LEU A 172 -16.67 -11.24 6.41
N ASP A 173 -15.98 -11.59 7.49
CA ASP A 173 -16.12 -10.92 8.80
C ASP A 173 -15.45 -9.54 8.86
N ARG A 174 -14.69 -9.16 7.82
CA ARG A 174 -14.11 -7.81 7.68
C ARG A 174 -15.12 -6.78 7.16
N TYR A 175 -16.19 -7.23 6.50
CA TYR A 175 -17.21 -6.34 5.99
C TYR A 175 -18.12 -5.84 7.10
N ILE A 176 -18.55 -4.58 6.97
CA ILE A 176 -19.52 -3.98 7.88
C ILE A 176 -20.92 -4.00 7.28
N PRO A 177 -21.98 -4.20 8.10
CA PRO A 177 -23.34 -4.13 7.60
C PRO A 177 -23.66 -2.70 7.15
N ILE A 178 -24.38 -2.60 6.04
CA ILE A 178 -24.72 -1.35 5.37
C ILE A 178 -25.48 -0.36 6.28
N ASP A 179 -26.30 -0.87 7.20
CA ASP A 179 -27.11 -0.05 8.11
C ASP A 179 -26.27 0.80 9.08
N LYS A 180 -25.00 0.47 9.25
CA LYS A 180 -24.06 1.25 10.08
C LYS A 180 -23.41 2.39 9.31
N CYS A 181 -23.49 2.40 7.97
CA CYS A 181 -22.81 3.38 7.12
C CYS A 181 -23.52 4.74 7.16
N ASN A 182 -22.78 5.81 7.45
CA ASN A 182 -23.28 7.17 7.29
C ASN A 182 -22.94 7.73 5.90
N TYR A 183 -21.72 7.47 5.44
CA TYR A 183 -21.25 7.85 4.11
C TYR A 183 -20.70 6.63 3.38
N ILE A 184 -20.92 6.60 2.07
CA ILE A 184 -20.36 5.58 1.19
C ILE A 184 -19.47 6.31 0.18
N LEU A 185 -18.22 5.86 0.07
CA LEU A 185 -17.31 6.27 -0.98
C LEU A 185 -17.27 5.16 -2.04
N ASP A 186 -17.74 5.47 -3.24
CA ASP A 186 -17.90 4.54 -4.35
C ASP A 186 -17.68 5.25 -5.70
N ARG A 187 -17.30 4.48 -6.72
CA ARG A 187 -17.18 4.98 -8.11
C ARG A 187 -18.51 5.00 -8.82
N ASP A 188 -18.67 5.98 -9.70
CA ASP A 188 -19.72 5.98 -10.71
C ASP A 188 -19.33 5.10 -11.92
N THR A 189 -19.34 3.78 -11.70
CA THR A 189 -19.23 2.79 -12.79
C THR A 189 -20.27 1.70 -12.64
N SER A 190 -20.52 0.96 -13.73
CA SER A 190 -21.38 -0.22 -13.68
C SER A 190 -20.87 -1.23 -12.63
N PRO A 191 -21.76 -1.79 -11.79
CA PRO A 191 -21.37 -2.75 -10.77
C PRO A 191 -20.93 -4.09 -11.37
N GLY A 192 -20.00 -4.74 -10.68
CA GLY A 192 -19.64 -6.14 -10.88
C GLY A 192 -20.73 -7.12 -10.43
N ARG A 193 -20.41 -8.42 -10.40
CA ARG A 193 -21.40 -9.48 -10.11
C ARG A 193 -21.83 -9.52 -8.65
N ARG A 194 -20.94 -9.16 -7.73
CA ARG A 194 -21.16 -9.16 -6.27
C ARG A 194 -21.21 -7.76 -5.70
N GLU A 195 -21.25 -6.74 -6.57
CA GLU A 195 -21.26 -5.35 -6.18
C GLU A 195 -22.65 -4.76 -6.31
N TYR A 196 -22.95 -3.77 -5.48
CA TYR A 196 -24.19 -3.02 -5.53
C TYR A 196 -23.94 -1.62 -6.09
N ASP A 197 -24.89 -1.11 -6.87
CA ASP A 197 -24.81 0.23 -7.45
C ASP A 197 -25.44 1.26 -6.49
N TYR A 198 -24.64 1.71 -5.52
CA TYR A 198 -25.09 2.68 -4.52
C TYR A 198 -25.41 4.05 -5.12
N PHE A 199 -24.74 4.41 -6.22
CA PHE A 199 -24.94 5.71 -6.89
C PHE A 199 -26.32 5.79 -7.55
N ARG A 200 -26.76 4.71 -8.20
CA ARG A 200 -28.09 4.67 -8.84
C ARG A 200 -29.24 4.39 -7.88
N ASP A 201 -28.97 3.91 -6.67
CA ASP A 201 -30.00 3.70 -5.63
C ASP A 201 -30.42 5.01 -4.95
N SER A 202 -31.19 5.82 -5.69
CA SER A 202 -31.71 7.10 -5.20
C SER A 202 -32.83 6.97 -4.15
N LYS A 203 -33.28 5.75 -3.85
CA LYS A 203 -34.33 5.52 -2.85
C LYS A 203 -33.76 5.52 -1.44
N ASN A 204 -32.60 4.89 -1.27
CA ASN A 204 -31.94 4.77 0.03
C ASN A 204 -30.82 5.79 0.21
N TRP A 205 -30.15 6.19 -0.87
CA TRP A 205 -28.97 7.05 -0.83
C TRP A 205 -29.18 8.32 -1.64
N ARG A 206 -28.47 9.38 -1.24
CA ARG A 206 -28.43 10.66 -1.97
C ARG A 206 -26.99 11.00 -2.29
N SER A 207 -26.74 11.40 -3.54
CA SER A 207 -25.43 11.91 -3.94
C SER A 207 -25.15 13.23 -3.24
N MET A 208 -24.01 13.33 -2.57
CA MET A 208 -23.54 14.58 -2.00
C MET A 208 -22.94 15.44 -3.11
N GLN A 209 -23.51 16.61 -3.34
CA GLN A 209 -22.93 17.61 -4.24
C GLN A 209 -22.02 18.50 -3.41
N LEU A 210 -20.74 18.54 -3.77
CA LEU A 210 -19.76 19.41 -3.10
C LEU A 210 -19.72 20.74 -3.85
N ASP A 211 -20.05 21.82 -3.14
CA ASP A 211 -19.91 23.17 -3.68
C ASP A 211 -18.41 23.51 -3.78
N ILE A 212 -17.93 23.64 -5.01
CA ILE A 212 -16.57 24.06 -5.31
C ILE A 212 -16.55 25.60 -5.22
N ASN A 213 -16.40 26.13 -4.01
CA ASN A 213 -16.10 27.56 -3.79
C ASN A 213 -14.61 27.81 -3.68
#